data_AF-A0A1Y4M6P5-F1
#
_entry.id   AF-A0A1Y4M6P5-F1
#
_cell.length_a   1.000
_cell.length_b   1.000
_cell.length_c   1.000
_cell.angle_alpha   90.00
_cell.angle_beta   90.00
_cell.angle_gamma   90.00
#
_symmetry.space_group_name_H-M   'P 1'
#
loop_
_entity.id
_entity.type
_entity.pdbx_description
1 polymer ?
#
loop_
_entity_poly.entity_id
_entity_poly.type
_entity_poly.pdbx_seq_one_letter_code
_entity_poly.pdbx_strand_id
1 'polypeptide(L)'
;MFELIVIIIICIAIWKLWIGYTNHLREQKNRPIMEQREENLHLLIEDVLATVDRVAPNFKYITIYASYTRNSDDKHFFEIQNEKNETLRYNYKAHGFDPGDEAKKQLAMAIAQKYGGRWVEHQRDISQDRHASWVIDNYQVIAHEGLREIEEEKRRKDSIRKC
;
A
#
# COMPACT_ATOMS: atom_id res chain seq x y z
N MET A 1 52.60 -11.53 -14.41
CA MET A 1 51.73 -10.60 -13.64
C MET A 1 50.61 -10.03 -14.51
N PHE A 2 50.91 -9.49 -15.71
CA PHE A 2 49.90 -8.98 -16.66
C PHE A 2 48.87 -10.02 -17.14
N GLU A 3 49.31 -11.25 -17.46
CA GLU A 3 48.39 -12.32 -17.92
C GLU A 3 47.32 -12.68 -16.88
N LEU A 4 47.68 -12.64 -15.60
CA LEU A 4 46.78 -12.97 -14.49
C LEU A 4 45.70 -11.88 -14.32
N ILE A 5 46.06 -10.61 -14.55
CA ILE A 5 45.12 -9.48 -14.53
C ILE A 5 44.13 -9.59 -15.70
N VAL A 6 44.61 -9.97 -16.89
CA VAL A 6 43.76 -10.14 -18.09
C VAL A 6 42.74 -11.25 -17.88
N ILE A 7 43.15 -12.40 -17.31
CA ILE A 7 42.26 -13.51 -17.00
C ILE A 7 41.16 -13.09 -16.01
N ILE A 8 41.52 -12.35 -14.95
CA ILE A 8 40.55 -11.87 -13.95
C ILE A 8 39.50 -10.95 -14.60
N ILE A 9 39.91 -10.03 -15.47
CA ILE A 9 38.99 -9.10 -16.16
C ILE A 9 38.01 -9.88 -17.05
N ILE A 10 38.50 -10.89 -17.78
CA ILE A 10 37.67 -11.75 -18.63
C ILE A 10 36.66 -12.53 -17.78
N CYS A 11 37.08 -13.10 -16.65
CA CYS A 11 36.19 -13.81 -15.74
C CYS A 11 35.07 -12.90 -15.19
N ILE A 12 35.38 -11.65 -14.82
CA ILE A 12 34.39 -10.67 -14.35
C ILE A 12 33.39 -10.33 -15.47
N ALA A 13 33.87 -10.14 -16.70
CA ALA A 13 33.02 -9.84 -17.84
C ALA A 13 32.05 -10.99 -18.15
N ILE A 14 32.54 -12.23 -18.16
CA ILE A 14 31.72 -13.43 -18.37
C ILE A 14 30.68 -13.58 -17.26
N TRP A 15 31.08 -13.37 -15.99
CA TRP A 15 30.15 -13.45 -14.86
C TRP A 15 29.04 -12.40 -14.94
N LYS A 16 29.35 -11.16 -15.30
CA LYS A 16 28.35 -10.10 -15.51
C LYS A 16 27.38 -10.43 -16.65
N LEU A 17 27.89 -10.93 -17.77
CA LEU A 17 27.06 -11.36 -18.90
C LEU A 17 26.13 -12.51 -18.51
N TRP A 18 26.62 -13.48 -17.75
CA TRP A 18 25.83 -14.61 -17.26
C TRP A 18 24.74 -14.16 -16.27
N ILE A 19 25.05 -13.24 -15.35
CA ILE A 19 24.04 -12.63 -14.47
C ILE A 19 22.98 -11.88 -15.30
N GLY A 20 23.39 -11.09 -16.28
CA GLY A 20 22.46 -10.36 -17.15
C GLY A 20 21.52 -11.31 -17.90
N TYR A 21 22.05 -12.39 -18.47
CA TYR A 21 21.27 -13.40 -19.18
C TYR A 21 20.29 -14.14 -18.27
N THR A 22 20.73 -14.55 -17.08
CA THR A 22 19.87 -15.25 -16.10
C THR A 22 18.76 -14.35 -15.57
N ASN A 23 19.05 -13.07 -15.31
CA ASN A 23 18.05 -12.07 -14.96
C ASN A 23 17.04 -11.88 -16.10
N HIS A 24 17.50 -11.76 -17.34
CA HIS A 24 16.63 -11.60 -18.50
C HIS A 24 15.68 -12.78 -18.71
N LEU A 25 16.17 -14.02 -18.60
CA LEU A 25 15.34 -15.22 -18.65
C LEU A 25 14.30 -15.26 -17.52
N ARG A 26 14.70 -14.83 -16.32
CA ARG A 26 13.81 -14.76 -15.15
C ARG A 26 12.72 -13.71 -15.36
N GLU A 27 13.06 -12.56 -15.93
CA GLU A 27 12.11 -11.50 -16.29
C GLU A 27 11.12 -11.99 -17.35
N GLN A 28 11.59 -12.60 -18.45
CA GLN A 28 10.69 -13.14 -19.47
C GLN A 28 9.70 -14.17 -18.91
N LYS A 29 10.17 -15.06 -18.02
CA LYS A 29 9.32 -16.05 -17.35
C LYS A 29 8.29 -15.41 -16.42
N ASN A 30 8.67 -14.34 -15.73
CA ASN A 30 7.81 -13.67 -14.75
C ASN A 30 6.91 -12.59 -15.35
N ARG A 31 7.21 -12.10 -16.55
CA ARG A 31 6.46 -11.08 -17.27
C ARG A 31 4.94 -11.34 -17.32
N PRO A 32 4.44 -12.52 -17.73
CA PRO A 32 2.98 -12.75 -17.75
C PRO A 32 2.35 -12.68 -16.36
N ILE A 33 3.09 -13.09 -15.30
CA ILE A 33 2.63 -13.00 -13.91
C ILE A 33 2.58 -11.53 -13.45
N MET A 34 3.57 -10.73 -13.86
CA MET A 34 3.60 -9.30 -13.57
C MET A 34 2.47 -8.55 -14.27
N GLU A 35 2.27 -8.80 -15.57
CA GLU A 35 1.18 -8.21 -16.36
C GLU A 35 -0.19 -8.57 -15.77
N GLN A 36 -0.40 -9.84 -15.39
CA GLN A 36 -1.64 -10.26 -14.74
C GLN A 36 -1.85 -9.60 -13.36
N ARG A 37 -0.78 -9.39 -12.58
CA ARG A 37 -0.87 -8.68 -11.30
C ARG A 37 -1.24 -7.21 -11.48
N GLU A 38 -0.69 -6.57 -12.49
CA GLU A 38 -0.97 -5.18 -12.83
C GLU A 38 -2.43 -5.01 -13.30
N GLU A 39 -2.91 -5.92 -14.15
CA GLU A 39 -4.31 -5.94 -14.59
C GLU A 39 -5.28 -6.15 -13.40
N ASN A 40 -5.01 -7.14 -12.54
CA ASN A 40 -5.83 -7.40 -11.35
C ASN A 40 -5.84 -6.19 -10.39
N LEU A 41 -4.71 -5.49 -10.25
CA LEU A 41 -4.66 -4.28 -9.44
C LEU A 41 -5.52 -3.17 -10.05
N HIS A 42 -5.45 -2.98 -11.37
CA HIS A 42 -6.25 -1.98 -12.05
C HIS A 42 -7.75 -2.24 -11.84
N LEU A 43 -8.19 -3.48 -12.07
CA LEU A 43 -9.58 -3.90 -11.85
C LEU A 43 -10.02 -3.70 -10.39
N LEU A 44 -9.16 -4.03 -9.42
CA LEU A 44 -9.42 -3.78 -8.02
C LEU A 44 -9.62 -2.29 -7.72
N ILE A 45 -8.72 -1.44 -8.24
CA ILE A 45 -8.81 0.01 -8.04
C ILE A 45 -10.11 0.54 -8.63
N GLU A 46 -10.45 0.16 -9.86
CA GLU A 46 -11.70 0.59 -10.50
C GLU A 46 -12.94 0.17 -9.72
N ASP A 47 -13.02 -1.10 -9.29
CA ASP A 47 -14.17 -1.61 -8.53
C ASP A 47 -14.33 -0.91 -7.17
N VAL A 48 -13.21 -0.69 -6.47
CA VAL A 48 -13.23 0.05 -5.20
C VAL A 48 -13.66 1.49 -5.42
N LEU A 49 -13.09 2.17 -6.42
CA LEU A 49 -13.43 3.56 -6.71
C LEU A 49 -14.91 3.71 -7.07
N ALA A 50 -15.44 2.82 -7.90
CA ALA A 50 -16.86 2.79 -8.26
C ALA A 50 -17.74 2.48 -7.04
N THR A 51 -17.30 1.59 -6.16
CA THR A 51 -18.02 1.31 -4.92
C THR A 51 -18.06 2.52 -4.00
N VAL A 52 -16.94 3.20 -3.78
CA VAL A 52 -16.87 4.41 -2.95
C VAL A 52 -17.76 5.52 -3.52
N ASP A 53 -17.72 5.77 -4.84
CA ASP A 53 -18.61 6.75 -5.50
C ASP A 53 -20.09 6.45 -5.24
N ARG A 54 -20.46 5.16 -5.23
CA ARG A 54 -21.84 4.72 -5.06
C ARG A 54 -22.31 4.76 -3.61
N VAL A 55 -21.47 4.34 -2.66
CA VAL A 55 -21.91 4.12 -1.26
C VAL A 55 -21.54 5.26 -0.31
N ALA A 56 -20.44 5.95 -0.57
CA ALA A 56 -19.90 6.98 0.31
C ALA A 56 -19.07 8.01 -0.47
N PRO A 57 -19.70 8.78 -1.39
CA PRO A 57 -18.98 9.76 -2.22
C PRO A 57 -18.33 10.89 -1.42
N ASN A 58 -18.79 11.14 -0.18
CA ASN A 58 -18.26 12.14 0.73
C ASN A 58 -17.62 11.50 1.99
N PHE A 59 -16.91 10.38 1.84
CA PHE A 59 -16.28 9.72 2.99
C PHE A 59 -15.28 10.64 3.71
N LYS A 60 -15.11 10.43 5.02
CA LYS A 60 -14.08 11.11 5.81
C LYS A 60 -12.76 10.35 5.78
N TYR A 61 -12.85 9.05 6.06
CA TYR A 61 -11.70 8.18 6.23
C TYR A 61 -11.94 6.85 5.52
N ILE A 62 -10.90 6.31 4.91
CA ILE A 62 -10.86 4.92 4.46
C ILE A 62 -9.67 4.24 5.11
N THR A 63 -9.89 3.10 5.76
CA THR A 63 -8.85 2.32 6.43
C THR A 63 -8.66 1.00 5.69
N ILE A 64 -7.48 0.81 5.10
CA ILE A 64 -7.08 -0.40 4.38
C ILE A 64 -6.09 -1.17 5.25
N TYR A 65 -6.51 -2.32 5.78
CA TYR A 65 -5.66 -3.13 6.67
C TYR A 65 -4.54 -3.83 5.90
N ALA A 66 -3.32 -3.69 6.40
CA ALA A 66 -2.18 -4.46 5.90
C ALA A 66 -2.32 -5.95 6.27
N SER A 67 -1.47 -6.79 5.69
CA SER A 67 -1.50 -8.24 5.91
C SER A 67 -1.17 -8.64 7.35
N TYR A 68 -0.39 -7.81 8.06
CA TYR A 68 -0.03 -7.94 9.48
C TYR A 68 -0.98 -7.18 10.43
N THR A 69 -2.26 -7.10 10.08
CA THR A 69 -3.29 -6.61 11.00
C THR A 69 -3.49 -7.58 12.18
N ARG A 70 -3.88 -7.04 13.34
CA ARG A 70 -4.07 -7.81 14.60
C ARG A 70 -5.21 -8.83 14.48
N ASN A 71 -6.14 -8.58 13.57
CA ASN A 71 -7.29 -9.44 13.33
C ASN A 71 -7.17 -10.05 11.92
N SER A 72 -6.98 -11.36 11.84
CA SER A 72 -6.74 -12.07 10.58
C SER A 72 -7.85 -11.90 9.56
N ASP A 73 -9.07 -11.62 10.00
CA ASP A 73 -10.22 -11.47 9.12
C ASP A 73 -10.19 -10.09 8.44
N ASP A 74 -9.72 -9.06 9.14
CA ASP A 74 -9.72 -7.68 8.67
C ASP A 74 -8.78 -7.44 7.49
N LYS A 75 -7.79 -8.33 7.29
CA LYS A 75 -6.87 -8.25 6.14
C LYS A 75 -7.59 -8.37 4.78
N HIS A 76 -8.79 -8.93 4.79
CA HIS A 76 -9.64 -9.10 3.61
C HIS A 76 -10.65 -7.96 3.43
N PHE A 77 -10.64 -6.97 4.32
CA PHE A 77 -11.56 -5.85 4.27
C PHE A 77 -10.82 -4.51 4.19
N PHE A 78 -11.55 -3.51 3.72
CA PHE A 78 -11.28 -2.13 4.10
C PHE A 78 -12.56 -1.48 4.61
N GLU A 79 -12.38 -0.45 5.42
CA GLU A 79 -13.45 0.25 6.09
C GLU A 79 -13.58 1.66 5.54
N ILE A 80 -14.81 2.09 5.28
CA ILE A 80 -15.14 3.44 4.86
C ILE A 80 -15.93 4.08 5.98
N GLN A 81 -15.42 5.17 6.53
CA GLN A 81 -16.17 6.02 7.44
C GLN A 81 -16.77 7.18 6.66
N ASN A 82 -18.09 7.25 6.60
CA ASN A 82 -18.79 8.29 5.87
C ASN A 82 -18.90 9.62 6.65
N GLU A 83 -19.49 10.65 6.04
CA GLU A 83 -19.71 11.95 6.67
C GLU A 83 -20.52 11.90 7.98
N LYS A 84 -21.35 10.87 8.16
CA LYS A 84 -22.20 10.62 9.33
C LYS A 84 -21.52 9.76 10.40
N ASN A 85 -20.24 9.43 10.22
CA ASN A 85 -19.47 8.50 11.05
C ASN A 85 -19.98 7.04 11.02
N GLU A 86 -20.77 6.67 10.01
CA GLU A 86 -21.17 5.29 9.80
C GLU A 86 -20.02 4.53 9.13
N THR A 87 -19.76 3.32 9.60
CA THR A 87 -18.72 2.44 9.05
C THR A 87 -19.31 1.43 8.07
N LEU A 88 -18.84 1.48 6.84
CA LEU A 88 -19.11 0.48 5.80
C LEU A 88 -17.88 -0.39 5.62
N ARG A 89 -18.08 -1.70 5.41
CA ARG A 89 -16.98 -2.65 5.17
C ARG A 89 -17.07 -3.19 3.75
N TYR A 90 -15.99 -3.11 3.01
CA TYR A 90 -15.85 -3.73 1.70
C TYR A 90 -14.95 -4.97 1.82
N ASN A 91 -15.33 -6.07 1.19
CA ASN A 91 -14.62 -7.35 1.28
C ASN A 91 -13.94 -7.69 -0.05
N TYR A 92 -12.61 -7.65 -0.11
CA TYR A 92 -11.83 -7.99 -1.30
C TYR A 92 -12.13 -9.40 -1.82
N LYS A 93 -12.23 -10.36 -0.90
CA LYS A 93 -12.42 -11.77 -1.23
C LYS A 93 -13.78 -12.04 -1.86
N ALA A 94 -14.81 -11.31 -1.43
CA ALA A 94 -16.14 -11.40 -2.03
C ALA A 94 -16.16 -10.89 -3.47
N HIS A 95 -15.22 -10.01 -3.84
CA HIS A 95 -15.04 -9.46 -5.18
C HIS A 95 -13.95 -10.20 -5.98
N GLY A 96 -13.42 -11.32 -5.46
CA GLY A 96 -12.44 -12.16 -6.17
C GLY A 96 -10.99 -11.69 -6.07
N PHE A 97 -10.68 -10.71 -5.21
CA PHE A 97 -9.34 -10.17 -5.04
C PHE A 97 -8.72 -10.60 -3.70
N ASP A 98 -7.41 -10.86 -3.69
CA ASP A 98 -6.60 -11.04 -2.47
C ASP A 98 -5.33 -10.17 -2.59
N PRO A 99 -5.45 -8.85 -2.39
CA PRO A 99 -4.35 -7.92 -2.64
C PRO A 99 -3.26 -8.05 -1.56
N GLY A 100 -2.01 -8.14 -2.00
CA GLY A 100 -0.85 -7.97 -1.11
C GLY A 100 -0.68 -6.52 -0.64
N ASP A 101 0.26 -6.30 0.27
CA ASP A 101 0.47 -4.99 0.90
C ASP A 101 0.84 -3.89 -0.11
N GLU A 102 1.63 -4.22 -1.14
CA GLU A 102 1.97 -3.28 -2.20
C GLU A 102 0.73 -2.85 -3.01
N ALA A 103 -0.16 -3.78 -3.33
CA ALA A 103 -1.42 -3.49 -4.01
C ALA A 103 -2.35 -2.62 -3.13
N LYS A 104 -2.41 -2.91 -1.83
CA LYS A 104 -3.18 -2.13 -0.85
C LYS A 104 -2.66 -0.70 -0.70
N LYS A 105 -1.34 -0.52 -0.72
CA LYS A 105 -0.70 0.80 -0.73
C LYS A 105 -1.05 1.57 -2.00
N GLN A 106 -0.92 0.94 -3.16
CA GLN A 106 -1.26 1.57 -4.45
C GLN A 106 -2.75 1.93 -4.52
N LEU A 107 -3.63 1.09 -3.97
CA LEU A 107 -5.04 1.41 -3.80
C LEU A 107 -5.24 2.67 -2.93
N ALA A 108 -4.59 2.77 -1.78
CA ALA A 108 -4.68 3.95 -0.90
C ALA A 108 -4.23 5.23 -1.62
N MET A 109 -3.14 5.14 -2.40
CA MET A 109 -2.64 6.24 -3.23
C MET A 109 -3.65 6.66 -4.30
N ALA A 110 -4.23 5.70 -5.03
CA ALA A 110 -5.20 5.95 -6.08
C ALA A 110 -6.48 6.60 -5.54
N ILE A 111 -7.00 6.13 -4.40
CA ILE A 111 -8.15 6.74 -3.73
C ILE A 111 -7.79 8.18 -3.32
N ALA A 112 -6.67 8.40 -2.64
CA ALA A 112 -6.26 9.74 -2.23
C ALA A 112 -6.14 10.70 -3.43
N GLN A 113 -5.55 10.23 -4.54
CA GLN A 113 -5.42 11.01 -5.76
C GLN A 113 -6.79 11.37 -6.37
N LYS A 114 -7.72 10.41 -6.48
CA LYS A 114 -9.04 10.66 -7.07
C LYS A 114 -9.85 11.69 -6.29
N TYR A 115 -9.87 11.58 -4.97
CA TYR A 115 -10.71 12.42 -4.10
C TYR A 115 -10.00 13.69 -3.58
N GLY A 116 -8.80 14.00 -4.09
CA GLY A 116 -8.01 15.16 -3.63
C GLY A 116 -7.62 15.09 -2.15
N GLY A 117 -7.50 13.87 -1.63
CA GLY A 117 -7.17 13.58 -0.23
C GLY A 117 -5.68 13.36 -0.01
N ARG A 118 -5.35 12.87 1.18
CA ARG A 118 -4.01 12.37 1.53
C ARG A 118 -4.13 10.97 2.08
N TRP A 119 -3.07 10.18 1.95
CA TRP A 119 -2.97 8.87 2.59
C TRP A 119 -1.81 8.87 3.59
N VAL A 120 -1.93 8.03 4.63
CA VAL A 120 -0.97 7.89 5.72
C VAL A 120 -0.76 6.42 6.00
N GLU A 121 0.49 6.03 6.22
CA GLU A 121 0.84 4.70 6.70
C GLU A 121 0.87 4.71 8.23
N HIS A 122 0.09 3.82 8.85
CA HIS A 122 0.11 3.61 10.29
C HIS A 122 0.96 2.39 10.61
N GLN A 123 1.99 2.62 11.42
CA GLN A 123 2.90 1.57 11.87
C GLN A 123 2.59 1.21 13.31
N ARG A 124 2.77 -0.07 13.62
CA ARG A 124 2.60 -0.64 14.96
C ARG A 124 3.91 -1.23 15.43
N ASP A 125 4.26 -0.89 16.66
CA ASP A 125 5.36 -1.54 17.36
C ASP A 125 4.95 -2.99 17.69
N ILE A 126 5.73 -3.95 17.24
CA ILE A 126 5.58 -5.38 17.58
C ILE A 126 6.84 -5.92 18.25
N SER A 127 7.69 -5.03 18.78
CA SER A 127 8.91 -5.41 19.47
C SER A 127 8.61 -6.43 20.55
N GLN A 128 9.25 -7.58 20.42
CA GLN A 128 9.39 -8.56 21.49
C GLN A 128 10.84 -8.45 21.99
N ASP A 129 11.02 -8.37 23.30
CA ASP A 129 12.31 -8.14 23.95
C ASP A 129 13.04 -6.86 23.50
N ARG A 130 14.36 -6.93 23.26
CA ARG A 130 15.24 -5.79 22.93
C ARG A 130 15.35 -5.49 21.43
N HIS A 131 14.54 -6.14 20.59
CA HIS A 131 14.59 -5.93 19.15
C HIS A 131 13.43 -5.05 18.70
N ALA A 132 13.75 -3.77 18.43
CA ALA A 132 12.81 -2.85 17.82
C ALA A 132 12.31 -3.42 16.49
N SER A 133 11.02 -3.74 16.42
CA SER A 133 10.37 -4.27 15.23
C SER A 133 9.04 -3.56 15.00
N TRP A 134 8.84 -3.12 13.76
CA TRP A 134 7.66 -2.38 13.34
C TRP A 134 7.01 -3.10 12.18
N VAL A 135 5.67 -3.12 12.18
CA VAL A 135 4.89 -3.59 11.05
C VAL A 135 3.91 -2.52 10.62
N ILE A 136 3.58 -2.52 9.34
CA ILE A 136 2.48 -1.71 8.83
C ILE A 136 1.19 -2.33 9.35
N ASP A 137 0.38 -1.53 10.04
CA ASP A 137 -0.93 -1.92 10.54
C ASP A 137 -1.98 -1.71 9.46
N ASN A 138 -2.01 -0.50 8.89
CA ASN A 138 -2.96 -0.09 7.88
C ASN A 138 -2.48 1.14 7.09
N TYR A 139 -3.14 1.35 5.95
CA TYR A 139 -3.07 2.57 5.16
C TYR A 139 -4.38 3.32 5.36
N GLN A 140 -4.32 4.56 5.83
CA GLN A 140 -5.49 5.41 6.03
C GLN A 140 -5.54 6.49 4.96
N VAL A 141 -6.64 6.55 4.21
CA VAL A 141 -6.94 7.65 3.30
C VAL A 141 -7.87 8.63 3.99
N ILE A 142 -7.56 9.92 3.88
CA ILE A 142 -8.31 11.02 4.48
C ILE A 142 -8.72 11.96 3.37
N ALA A 143 -10.02 12.21 3.23
CA ALA A 143 -10.58 13.10 2.22
C ALA A 143 -11.77 13.90 2.78
N HIS A 144 -12.27 14.84 1.97
CA HIS A 144 -13.46 15.64 2.27
C HIS A 144 -13.46 16.23 3.69
N GLU A 145 -14.52 15.98 4.47
CA GLU A 145 -14.67 16.45 5.84
C GLU A 145 -13.58 15.91 6.78
N GLY A 146 -12.97 14.76 6.49
CA GLY A 146 -11.83 14.24 7.26
C GLY A 146 -10.61 15.16 7.24
N LEU A 147 -10.39 15.89 6.14
CA LEU A 147 -9.31 16.89 6.07
C LEU A 147 -9.61 18.09 6.99
N ARG A 148 -10.87 18.54 7.01
CA ARG A 148 -11.31 19.66 7.83
C ARG A 148 -11.24 19.33 9.32
N GLU A 149 -11.68 18.14 9.70
CA GLU A 149 -11.59 17.65 11.08
C GLU A 149 -10.14 17.64 11.59
N ILE A 150 -9.20 17.16 10.78
CA ILE A 150 -7.77 17.14 11.15
C ILE A 150 -7.22 18.56 11.32
N GLU A 151 -7.60 19.49 10.44
CA GLU A 151 -7.13 20.86 10.52
C GLU A 151 -7.71 21.60 11.74
N GLU A 152 -8.97 21.34 12.09
CA GLU A 152 -9.59 21.84 13.33
C GLU A 152 -8.94 21.25 14.58
N GLU A 153 -8.67 19.95 14.58
CA GLU A 153 -7.99 19.27 15.69
C GLU A 153 -6.57 19.82 15.88
N LYS A 154 -5.86 20.11 14.77
CA LYS A 154 -4.54 20.77 14.82
C LYS A 154 -4.66 22.16 15.43
N ARG A 155 -5.64 22.97 15.00
CA ARG A 155 -5.89 24.31 15.58
C ARG A 155 -6.19 24.24 17.07
N ARG A 156 -6.99 23.28 17.52
CA ARG A 156 -7.30 23.03 18.94
C ARG A 156 -6.06 22.67 19.75
N LYS A 157 -5.20 21.78 19.24
CA LYS A 157 -3.95 21.41 19.90
C LYS A 157 -2.98 22.58 20.00
N ASP A 158 -2.89 23.39 18.94
CA ASP A 158 -2.00 24.55 18.92
C ASP A 158 -2.48 25.67 19.85
N SER A 159 -3.80 25.84 20.05
CA SER A 159 -4.32 26.79 21.04
C SER A 159 -4.02 26.35 22.48
N ILE A 160 -4.11 25.05 22.77
CA ILE A 160 -3.82 24.53 24.13
C ILE A 160 -2.33 24.66 24.47
N ARG A 161 -1.43 24.42 23.53
CA ARG A 161 0.02 24.52 23.74
C ARG A 161 0.54 25.95 23.96
N LYS A 162 -0.27 26.96 23.63
CA LYS A 162 0.07 28.39 23.80
C LYS A 162 -0.49 29.00 25.09
N CYS A 163 -1.26 28.24 25.86
CA CYS A 163 -1.69 28.59 27.22
C CYS A 163 -0.74 27.97 28.25
#